data_AF-A0A7X5N2E9-F1
#
_entry.id   AF-A0A7X5N2E9-F1
#
_cell.length_a   1.000
_cell.length_b   1.000
_cell.length_c   1.000
_cell.angle_alpha   90.00
_cell.angle_beta   90.00
_cell.angle_gamma   90.00
#
_symmetry.space_group_name_H-M   'P 1'
#
loop_
_entity.id
_entity.type
_entity.pdbx_description
1 polymer ?
#
loop_
_entity_poly.entity_id
_entity_poly.type
_entity_poly.pdbx_seq_one_letter_code
_entity_poly.pdbx_strand_id
1 'polypeptide(L)'
;FQFFVNAYTNAVDPHTDYFTPRTAENFNQQMSLSLEGIGAQLQKQDDMVVIREVIPGGPAAVDGTLKPGDRIVGVGQAKNGAIEDVIGWRIDDVVAKIRGSKDTQVRLEYIPAESGIDGKHRTVTLTRQKVRLAEQAAKGETITLPAKGSEPERRIGIIKLPGFYQDFEGRRRNATDYASATRDVAKLLAGFKTDKVDGVVLDLRNNGGGSLDEAIELTGLFIEQGPVVQVRESGGRVTVNGD
;
A
#
# COMPACT_ATOMS: atom_id res chain seq x y z
N PHE A 1 14.00 -14.01 18.42
CA PHE A 1 15.15 -13.30 17.81
C PHE A 1 14.83 -11.84 17.52
N GLN A 2 13.93 -11.51 16.58
CA GLN A 2 13.57 -10.11 16.25
C GLN A 2 13.30 -9.23 17.47
N PHE A 3 12.50 -9.73 18.43
CA PHE A 3 12.22 -9.00 19.67
C PHE A 3 13.47 -8.56 20.44
N PHE A 4 14.46 -9.45 20.58
CA PHE A 4 15.71 -9.14 21.30
C PHE A 4 16.56 -8.10 20.55
N VAL A 5 16.68 -8.24 19.23
CA VAL A 5 17.44 -7.28 18.41
C VAL A 5 16.76 -5.92 18.43
N ASN A 6 15.43 -5.86 18.31
CA ASN A 6 14.69 -4.60 18.36
C ASN A 6 14.74 -3.95 19.74
N ALA A 7 14.83 -4.71 20.83
CA ALA A 7 15.05 -4.14 22.16
C ALA A 7 16.41 -3.42 22.25
N TYR A 8 17.44 -3.98 21.61
CA TYR A 8 18.75 -3.33 21.52
C TYR A 8 18.73 -2.09 20.61
N THR A 9 18.14 -2.19 19.41
CA THR A 9 18.14 -1.05 18.46
C THR A 9 17.31 0.13 18.98
N ASN A 10 16.14 -0.13 19.59
CA ASN A 10 15.31 0.93 20.18
C ASN A 10 15.96 1.60 21.41
N ALA A 11 16.94 0.96 22.04
CA ALA A 11 17.73 1.58 23.11
C ALA A 11 18.78 2.56 22.56
N VAL A 12 19.16 2.45 21.28
CA VAL A 12 20.05 3.37 20.59
C VAL A 12 19.28 4.60 20.11
N ASP A 13 18.21 4.40 19.35
CA ASP A 13 17.32 5.45 18.86
C ASP A 13 15.94 4.89 18.45
N PRO A 14 14.88 5.71 18.35
CA PRO A 14 13.51 5.24 18.09
C PRO A 14 13.20 4.92 16.61
N HIS A 15 14.18 5.01 15.70
CA HIS A 15 14.03 4.82 14.26
C HIS A 15 14.95 3.74 13.69
N THR A 16 15.74 3.06 14.52
CA THR A 16 16.54 1.90 14.13
C THR A 16 15.80 0.62 14.49
N ASP A 17 15.47 -0.18 13.49
CA ASP A 17 14.79 -1.46 13.64
C ASP A 17 15.49 -2.58 12.88
N TYR A 18 15.42 -3.80 13.42
CA TYR A 18 15.73 -5.01 12.68
C TYR A 18 14.48 -5.60 12.05
N PHE A 19 14.53 -5.79 10.73
CA PHE A 19 13.46 -6.44 9.97
C PHE A 19 13.83 -7.89 9.67
N THR A 20 12.90 -8.81 9.98
CA THR A 20 12.94 -10.16 9.41
C THR A 20 12.64 -10.10 7.91
N PRO A 21 12.98 -11.13 7.11
CA PRO A 21 12.65 -11.15 5.68
C PRO A 21 11.17 -10.83 5.41
N ARG A 22 10.25 -11.36 6.22
CA ARG A 22 8.81 -11.11 6.13
C ARG A 22 8.45 -9.66 6.46
N THR A 23 9.05 -9.08 7.50
CA THR A 23 8.84 -7.67 7.86
C THR A 23 9.37 -6.72 6.78
N ALA A 24 10.56 -7.01 6.24
CA ALA A 24 11.15 -6.24 5.16
C ALA A 24 10.31 -6.30 3.87
N GLU A 25 9.79 -7.47 3.51
CA GLU A 25 8.87 -7.62 2.38
C GLU A 25 7.59 -6.78 2.57
N ASN A 26 6.96 -6.85 3.74
CA ASN A 26 5.77 -6.05 4.06
C ASN A 26 6.07 -4.53 4.01
N PHE A 27 7.21 -4.09 4.52
CA PHE A 27 7.64 -2.69 4.43
C PHE A 27 7.81 -2.25 2.99
N ASN A 28 8.48 -3.05 2.15
CA ASN A 28 8.64 -2.75 0.72
C ASN A 28 7.30 -2.72 -0.03
N GLN A 29 6.34 -3.56 0.34
CA GLN A 29 4.98 -3.54 -0.23
C GLN A 29 4.22 -2.28 0.16
N GLN A 30 4.32 -1.85 1.42
CA GLN A 30 3.75 -0.59 1.89
C GLN A 30 4.39 0.60 1.16
N MET A 31 5.72 0.61 1.02
CA MET A 31 6.43 1.68 0.30
C MET A 31 6.10 1.71 -1.19
N SER A 32 5.93 0.55 -1.84
CA SER A 32 5.58 0.48 -3.26
C SER A 32 4.09 0.62 -3.55
N LEU A 33 3.23 0.71 -2.52
CA LEU A 33 1.77 0.59 -2.62
C LEU A 33 1.35 -0.55 -3.53
N SER A 34 2.05 -1.69 -3.45
CA SER A 34 1.79 -2.82 -4.30
C SER A 34 2.00 -4.12 -3.56
N LEU A 35 1.18 -5.12 -3.89
CA LEU A 35 1.33 -6.48 -3.38
C LEU A 35 1.34 -7.46 -4.54
N GLU A 36 2.03 -8.57 -4.36
CA GLU A 36 1.95 -9.72 -5.27
C GLU A 36 1.14 -10.84 -4.62
N GLY A 37 0.02 -11.20 -5.26
CA GLY A 37 -0.88 -12.20 -4.72
C GLY A 37 -2.25 -12.15 -5.41
N ILE A 38 -3.29 -12.47 -4.65
CA ILE A 38 -4.66 -12.58 -5.19
C ILE A 38 -5.48 -11.28 -5.06
N GLY A 39 -4.97 -10.26 -4.38
CA GLY A 39 -5.72 -9.00 -4.17
C GLY A 39 -6.88 -9.13 -3.18
N ALA A 40 -6.63 -9.69 -1.99
CA ALA A 40 -7.62 -9.76 -0.91
C ALA A 40 -6.98 -9.40 0.43
N GLN A 41 -7.72 -8.70 1.29
CA GLN A 41 -7.37 -8.48 2.69
C GLN A 41 -7.98 -9.61 3.53
N LEU A 42 -7.11 -10.28 4.28
CA LEU A 42 -7.51 -11.35 5.17
C LEU A 42 -7.49 -10.87 6.61
N GLN A 43 -8.35 -11.45 7.44
CA GLN A 43 -8.37 -11.23 8.88
C GLN A 43 -8.55 -12.57 9.59
N LYS A 44 -8.00 -12.70 10.80
CA LYS A 44 -8.27 -13.86 11.64
C LYS A 44 -9.56 -13.59 12.41
N GLN A 45 -10.52 -14.50 12.32
CA GLN A 45 -11.74 -14.49 13.11
C GLN A 45 -11.87 -15.87 13.74
N ASP A 46 -11.79 -15.91 15.07
CA ASP A 46 -11.66 -17.14 15.84
C ASP A 46 -10.48 -17.99 15.31
N ASP A 47 -10.70 -19.24 14.92
CA ASP A 47 -9.66 -20.13 14.36
C ASP A 47 -9.61 -20.16 12.83
N MET A 48 -10.34 -19.27 12.16
CA MET A 48 -10.41 -19.23 10.70
C MET A 48 -9.82 -17.93 10.13
N VAL A 49 -9.27 -18.04 8.93
CA VAL A 49 -8.87 -16.88 8.13
C VAL A 49 -10.04 -16.49 7.24
N VAL A 50 -10.52 -15.26 7.38
CA VAL A 50 -11.69 -14.73 6.69
C VAL A 50 -11.25 -13.64 5.71
N ILE A 51 -11.88 -13.61 4.54
CA ILE A 51 -11.75 -12.50 3.60
C ILE A 51 -12.49 -11.30 4.19
N ARG A 52 -11.74 -10.27 4.60
CA ARG A 52 -12.33 -9.01 5.07
C ARG A 52 -12.81 -8.16 3.90
N GLU A 53 -11.96 -8.05 2.87
CA GLU A 53 -12.19 -7.19 1.72
C GLU A 53 -11.49 -7.76 0.49
N VAL A 54 -12.07 -7.57 -0.69
CA VAL A 54 -11.44 -7.89 -1.97
C VAL A 54 -10.99 -6.59 -2.62
N ILE A 55 -9.73 -6.52 -3.03
CA ILE A 55 -9.12 -5.29 -3.54
C ILE A 55 -9.58 -5.06 -4.98
N PRO A 56 -10.23 -3.92 -5.30
CA PRO A 56 -10.67 -3.62 -6.66
C PRO A 56 -9.54 -3.73 -7.68
N GLY A 57 -9.83 -4.37 -8.82
CA GLY A 57 -8.85 -4.63 -9.88
C GLY A 57 -7.84 -5.75 -9.58
N GLY A 58 -7.85 -6.36 -8.39
CA GLY A 58 -7.04 -7.54 -8.07
C GLY A 58 -7.63 -8.84 -8.64
N PRO A 59 -6.86 -9.94 -8.70
CA PRO A 59 -7.32 -11.22 -9.23
C PRO A 59 -8.62 -11.75 -8.63
N ALA A 60 -8.79 -11.66 -7.31
CA ALA A 60 -10.00 -12.09 -6.62
C ALA A 60 -11.22 -11.22 -7.00
N ALA A 61 -11.03 -9.93 -7.26
CA ALA A 61 -12.10 -9.03 -7.71
C ALA A 61 -12.53 -9.35 -9.15
N VAL A 62 -11.56 -9.57 -10.03
CA VAL A 62 -11.79 -9.86 -11.45
C VAL A 62 -12.48 -11.21 -11.63
N ASP A 63 -12.08 -12.21 -10.85
CA ASP A 63 -12.73 -13.53 -10.84
C ASP A 63 -14.15 -13.48 -10.25
N GLY A 64 -14.35 -12.69 -9.18
CA GLY A 64 -15.67 -12.40 -8.60
C GLY A 64 -16.28 -13.53 -7.77
N THR A 65 -15.61 -14.69 -7.69
CA THR A 65 -16.06 -15.84 -6.88
C THR A 65 -15.96 -15.56 -5.39
N LEU A 66 -14.81 -15.02 -4.95
CA LEU A 66 -14.54 -14.75 -3.54
C LEU A 66 -15.25 -13.48 -3.08
N LYS A 67 -15.83 -13.52 -1.88
CA LYS A 67 -16.59 -12.42 -1.28
C LYS A 67 -16.12 -12.12 0.14
N PRO A 68 -16.32 -10.88 0.63
CA PRO A 68 -16.17 -10.56 2.04
C PRO A 68 -17.00 -11.52 2.92
N GLY A 69 -16.36 -12.07 3.95
CA GLY A 69 -16.95 -13.07 4.86
C GLY A 69 -16.61 -14.52 4.53
N ASP A 70 -16.08 -14.81 3.33
CA ASP A 70 -15.65 -16.17 2.99
C ASP A 70 -14.49 -16.62 3.86
N ARG A 71 -14.53 -17.88 4.29
CA ARG A 71 -13.53 -18.49 5.19
C ARG A 71 -12.56 -19.34 4.39
N ILE A 72 -11.28 -19.02 4.40
CA ILE A 72 -10.22 -19.83 3.79
C ILE A 72 -9.88 -20.99 4.72
N VAL A 73 -10.06 -22.21 4.24
CA VAL A 73 -9.80 -23.45 4.98
C VAL A 73 -8.65 -24.26 4.40
N GLY A 74 -8.27 -24.01 3.14
CA GLY A 74 -7.13 -24.69 2.54
C GLY A 74 -6.42 -23.87 1.47
N VAL A 75 -5.11 -24.10 1.31
CA VAL A 75 -4.27 -23.45 0.28
C VAL A 75 -3.43 -24.49 -0.46
N GLY A 76 -3.57 -24.55 -1.79
CA GLY A 76 -2.76 -25.38 -2.68
C GLY A 76 -1.86 -24.55 -3.58
N GLN A 77 -0.61 -24.98 -3.75
CA GLN A 77 0.35 -24.32 -4.63
C GLN A 77 0.23 -24.81 -6.08
N ALA A 78 0.33 -23.91 -7.05
CA ALA A 78 0.15 -24.21 -8.47
C ALA A 78 -1.24 -24.79 -8.81
N LYS A 79 -1.47 -25.06 -10.10
CA LYS A 79 -2.77 -25.52 -10.61
C LYS A 79 -3.22 -26.85 -10.01
N ASN A 80 -2.28 -27.76 -9.76
CA ASN A 80 -2.54 -29.15 -9.36
C ASN A 80 -1.93 -29.52 -8.00
N GLY A 81 -1.47 -28.55 -7.22
CA GLY A 81 -0.94 -28.86 -5.89
C GLY A 81 -2.02 -29.42 -4.98
N ALA A 82 -1.60 -30.30 -4.09
CA ALA A 82 -2.42 -30.73 -2.97
C ALA A 82 -2.83 -29.50 -2.15
N ILE A 83 -4.10 -29.45 -1.78
CA ILE A 83 -4.60 -28.41 -0.87
C ILE A 83 -4.19 -28.83 0.53
N GLU A 84 -3.47 -27.95 1.20
CA GLU A 84 -3.11 -28.11 2.60
C GLU A 84 -4.15 -27.40 3.45
N ASP A 85 -4.68 -28.10 4.45
CA ASP A 85 -5.58 -27.51 5.44
C ASP A 85 -4.83 -26.44 6.26
N VAL A 86 -5.47 -25.28 6.39
CA VAL A 86 -4.92 -24.13 7.12
C VAL A 86 -5.79 -23.71 8.31
N ILE A 87 -6.70 -24.56 8.78
CA ILE A 87 -7.55 -24.25 9.93
C ILE A 87 -6.68 -24.17 11.18
N GLY A 88 -6.89 -23.13 12.01
CA GLY A 88 -6.10 -22.88 13.20
C GLY A 88 -4.69 -22.33 12.94
N TRP A 89 -4.28 -22.20 11.68
CA TRP A 89 -2.99 -21.61 11.34
C TRP A 89 -2.94 -20.13 11.75
N ARG A 90 -1.71 -19.63 11.93
CA ARG A 90 -1.50 -18.19 12.02
C ARG A 90 -1.82 -17.56 10.67
N ILE A 91 -2.56 -16.45 10.69
CA ILE A 91 -2.89 -15.71 9.48
C ILE A 91 -1.67 -15.39 8.61
N ASP A 92 -0.55 -15.06 9.23
CA ASP A 92 0.68 -14.71 8.51
C ASP A 92 1.20 -15.88 7.64
N ASP A 93 1.01 -17.12 8.08
CA ASP A 93 1.49 -18.30 7.38
C ASP A 93 0.53 -18.68 6.23
N VAL A 94 -0.77 -18.46 6.43
CA VAL A 94 -1.77 -18.56 5.37
C VAL A 94 -1.51 -17.51 4.29
N VAL A 95 -1.30 -16.25 4.69
CA VAL A 95 -0.97 -15.14 3.78
C VAL A 95 0.31 -15.45 3.00
N ALA A 96 1.36 -15.98 3.65
CA ALA A 96 2.60 -16.36 2.97
C ALA A 96 2.39 -17.43 1.90
N LYS A 97 1.47 -18.39 2.11
CA LYS A 97 1.12 -19.40 1.09
C LYS A 97 0.26 -18.83 -0.04
N ILE A 98 -0.64 -17.89 0.27
CA ILE A 98 -1.51 -17.26 -0.73
C ILE A 98 -0.73 -16.31 -1.63
N ARG A 99 0.23 -15.58 -1.04
CA ARG A 99 1.20 -14.78 -1.78
C ARG A 99 2.12 -15.65 -2.63
N GLY A 100 2.81 -15.00 -3.55
CA GLY A 100 3.75 -15.62 -4.47
C GLY A 100 3.95 -14.75 -5.69
N SER A 101 4.95 -15.11 -6.48
CA SER A 101 5.34 -14.34 -7.66
C SER A 101 4.17 -14.19 -8.63
N LYS A 102 4.12 -13.03 -9.29
CA LYS A 102 3.23 -12.76 -10.43
C LYS A 102 3.18 -13.95 -11.41
N ASP A 103 2.00 -14.17 -11.99
CA ASP A 103 1.68 -15.18 -13.02
C ASP A 103 1.72 -16.64 -12.54
N THR A 104 2.04 -16.88 -11.27
CA THR A 104 1.89 -18.20 -10.65
C THR A 104 0.45 -18.43 -10.19
N GLN A 105 0.01 -19.70 -10.09
CA GLN A 105 -1.34 -20.04 -9.66
C GLN A 105 -1.39 -20.50 -8.20
N VAL A 106 -2.51 -20.20 -7.54
CA VAL A 106 -2.85 -20.67 -6.20
C VAL A 106 -4.27 -21.20 -6.18
N ARG A 107 -4.49 -22.30 -5.47
CA ARG A 107 -5.80 -22.86 -5.20
C ARG A 107 -6.22 -22.53 -3.79
N LEU A 108 -7.42 -21.98 -3.63
CA LEU A 108 -8.01 -21.74 -2.33
C LEU A 108 -9.22 -22.64 -2.16
N GLU A 109 -9.22 -23.38 -1.06
CA GLU A 109 -10.42 -24.01 -0.53
C GLU A 109 -11.04 -23.07 0.49
N TYR A 110 -12.33 -22.79 0.31
CA TYR A 110 -13.04 -21.84 1.15
C TYR A 110 -14.47 -22.31 1.44
N ILE A 111 -15.00 -21.82 2.56
CA ILE A 111 -16.40 -21.99 2.94
C ILE A 111 -17.11 -20.64 2.72
N PRO A 112 -18.15 -20.59 1.87
CA PRO A 112 -18.89 -19.35 1.63
C PRO A 112 -19.47 -18.76 2.90
N ALA A 113 -19.47 -17.44 3.01
CA ALA A 113 -20.01 -16.72 4.17
C ALA A 113 -21.44 -17.17 4.52
N GLU A 114 -22.30 -17.32 3.50
CA GLU A 114 -23.71 -17.70 3.66
C GLU A 114 -23.95 -19.15 4.10
N SER A 115 -22.97 -20.04 3.97
CA SER A 115 -23.15 -21.48 4.17
C SER A 115 -22.97 -21.94 5.62
N GLY A 116 -22.68 -21.02 6.56
CA GLY A 116 -22.32 -21.35 7.94
C GLY A 116 -20.91 -21.92 8.08
N ILE A 117 -20.55 -22.40 9.29
CA ILE A 117 -19.22 -22.95 9.58
C ILE A 117 -19.05 -24.37 9.01
N ASP A 118 -20.12 -25.18 9.03
CA ASP A 118 -20.13 -26.55 8.49
C ASP A 118 -20.58 -26.59 7.01
N GLY A 119 -20.47 -25.44 6.33
CA GLY A 119 -20.86 -25.30 4.93
C GLY A 119 -20.01 -26.16 4.00
N LYS A 120 -20.55 -26.49 2.82
CA LYS A 120 -19.78 -27.22 1.81
C LYS A 120 -18.59 -26.39 1.35
N HIS A 121 -17.42 -27.02 1.36
CA HIS A 121 -16.20 -26.45 0.83
C HIS A 121 -16.32 -26.23 -0.67
N ARG A 122 -15.76 -25.12 -1.15
CA ARG A 122 -15.60 -24.79 -2.56
C ARG A 122 -14.14 -24.53 -2.85
N THR A 123 -13.74 -24.73 -4.10
CA THR A 123 -12.38 -24.43 -4.55
C THR A 123 -12.40 -23.39 -5.64
N VAL A 124 -11.47 -22.43 -5.58
CA VAL A 124 -11.18 -21.49 -6.65
C VAL A 124 -9.68 -21.54 -6.97
N THR A 125 -9.32 -21.37 -8.25
CA THR A 125 -7.92 -21.22 -8.68
C THR A 125 -7.73 -19.80 -9.19
N LEU A 126 -6.80 -19.07 -8.58
CA LEU A 126 -6.48 -17.70 -8.95
C LEU A 126 -5.05 -17.61 -9.47
N THR A 127 -4.85 -16.78 -10.49
CA THR A 127 -3.51 -16.40 -10.96
C THR A 127 -3.07 -15.17 -10.19
N ARG A 128 -1.90 -15.24 -9.55
CA ARG A 128 -1.33 -14.13 -8.77
C ARG A 128 -0.90 -12.99 -9.69
N GLN A 129 -1.13 -11.77 -9.26
CA GLN A 129 -0.73 -10.57 -10.00
C GLN A 129 -0.15 -9.53 -9.04
N LYS A 130 0.60 -8.57 -9.61
CA LYS A 130 0.96 -7.35 -8.91
C LYS A 130 -0.28 -6.45 -8.87
N VAL A 131 -0.79 -6.20 -7.68
CA VAL A 131 -1.98 -5.39 -7.42
C VAL A 131 -1.53 -4.06 -6.83
N ARG A 132 -1.92 -2.95 -7.45
CA ARG A 132 -1.66 -1.61 -6.91
C ARG A 132 -2.74 -1.23 -5.90
N LEU A 133 -2.32 -0.74 -4.74
CA LEU A 133 -3.18 -0.30 -3.66
C LEU A 133 -3.60 1.16 -3.91
N ALA A 134 -4.36 1.39 -4.99
CA ALA A 134 -4.77 2.73 -5.41
C ALA A 134 -5.51 3.50 -4.31
N GLU A 135 -6.27 2.80 -3.47
CA GLU A 135 -6.99 3.41 -2.34
C GLU A 135 -6.08 4.00 -1.25
N GLN A 136 -4.80 3.59 -1.21
CA GLN A 136 -3.78 4.08 -0.29
C GLN A 136 -2.88 5.16 -0.92
N ALA A 137 -3.04 5.44 -2.21
CA ALA A 137 -2.30 6.49 -2.90
C ALA A 137 -2.84 7.89 -2.53
N ALA A 138 -2.17 8.94 -3.01
CA ALA A 138 -2.65 10.31 -2.88
C ALA A 138 -4.03 10.46 -3.54
N LYS A 139 -4.95 11.16 -2.87
CA LYS A 139 -6.31 11.43 -3.38
C LYS A 139 -6.57 12.92 -3.48
N GLY A 140 -7.24 13.32 -4.55
CA GLY A 140 -7.70 14.68 -4.75
C GLY A 140 -9.21 14.79 -4.57
N GLU A 141 -9.65 15.82 -3.87
CA GLU A 141 -11.05 16.25 -3.85
C GLU A 141 -11.13 17.76 -4.06
N THR A 142 -12.32 18.27 -4.39
CA THR A 142 -12.53 19.71 -4.50
C THR A 142 -13.67 20.13 -3.60
N ILE A 143 -13.45 21.20 -2.84
CA ILE A 143 -14.48 21.84 -2.04
C ILE A 143 -14.78 23.23 -2.61
N THR A 144 -16.03 23.66 -2.47
CA THR A 144 -16.45 25.02 -2.80
C THR A 144 -16.70 25.76 -1.50
N LEU A 145 -15.93 26.83 -1.28
CA LEU A 145 -16.14 27.75 -0.17
C LEU A 145 -17.16 28.81 -0.62
N PRO A 146 -18.33 28.91 0.04
CA PRO A 146 -19.35 29.87 -0.35
C PRO A 146 -18.83 31.30 -0.15
N ALA A 147 -19.34 32.22 -0.98
CA ALA A 147 -19.06 33.64 -0.82
C ALA A 147 -19.41 34.12 0.59
N LYS A 148 -18.55 34.95 1.19
CA LYS A 148 -18.74 35.49 2.53
C LYS A 148 -18.42 36.99 2.57
N GLY A 149 -19.44 37.81 2.81
CA GLY A 149 -19.30 39.26 2.78
C GLY A 149 -18.90 39.75 1.40
N SER A 150 -17.73 40.39 1.29
CA SER A 150 -17.15 40.87 0.04
C SER A 150 -16.26 39.83 -0.67
N GLU A 151 -16.04 38.66 -0.08
CA GLU A 151 -15.20 37.62 -0.70
C GLU A 151 -16.03 36.76 -1.67
N PRO A 152 -15.56 36.55 -2.92
CA PRO A 152 -16.25 35.70 -3.87
C PRO A 152 -16.19 34.23 -3.44
N GLU A 153 -17.05 33.41 -4.06
CA GLU A 153 -16.94 31.95 -3.99
C GLU A 153 -15.54 31.51 -4.45
N ARG A 154 -14.96 30.52 -3.76
CA ARG A 154 -13.65 29.95 -4.12
C ARG A 154 -13.71 28.44 -4.20
N ARG A 155 -13.08 27.88 -5.22
CA ARG A 155 -12.93 26.45 -5.43
C ARG A 155 -11.54 26.03 -4.96
N ILE A 156 -11.46 25.15 -3.95
CA ILE A 156 -10.19 24.71 -3.37
C ILE A 156 -9.98 23.22 -3.65
N GLY A 157 -8.87 22.87 -4.29
CA GLY A 157 -8.42 21.49 -4.42
C GLY A 157 -7.75 21.02 -3.13
N ILE A 158 -8.11 19.85 -2.62
CA ILE A 158 -7.47 19.23 -1.45
C ILE A 158 -6.78 17.97 -1.95
N ILE A 159 -5.47 17.88 -1.72
CA ILE A 159 -4.68 16.66 -1.95
C ILE A 159 -4.39 16.04 -0.59
N LYS A 160 -4.95 14.88 -0.32
CA LYS A 160 -4.59 14.08 0.85
C LYS A 160 -3.44 13.16 0.50
N LEU A 161 -2.28 13.37 1.12
CA LEU A 161 -1.08 12.53 0.93
C LEU A 161 -0.83 11.70 2.19
N PRO A 162 -1.16 10.40 2.19
CA PRO A 162 -1.05 9.56 3.39
C PRO A 162 0.39 9.17 3.74
N GLY A 163 1.33 9.25 2.80
CA GLY A 163 2.74 8.90 2.99
C GLY A 163 3.57 9.23 1.74
N PHE A 164 4.88 9.35 1.91
CA PHE A 164 5.82 9.55 0.81
C PHE A 164 6.24 8.21 0.21
N TYR A 165 5.29 7.51 -0.41
CA TYR A 165 5.51 6.18 -0.97
C TYR A 165 6.38 6.20 -2.23
N GLN A 166 7.22 5.17 -2.39
CA GLN A 166 8.06 4.94 -3.57
C GLN A 166 8.28 3.44 -3.79
N ASP A 167 8.00 2.96 -5.01
CA ASP A 167 8.44 1.62 -5.44
C ASP A 167 9.92 1.66 -5.85
N PHE A 168 10.80 1.41 -4.87
CA PHE A 168 12.26 1.46 -5.06
C PHE A 168 12.77 0.49 -6.14
N GLU A 169 12.23 -0.75 -6.16
CA GLU A 169 12.61 -1.75 -7.16
C GLU A 169 12.08 -1.38 -8.54
N GLY A 170 10.83 -0.92 -8.62
CA GLY A 170 10.21 -0.40 -9.83
C GLY A 170 11.03 0.76 -10.42
N ARG A 171 11.38 1.74 -9.60
CA ARG A 171 12.19 2.91 -9.99
C ARG A 171 13.56 2.52 -10.55
N ARG A 172 14.23 1.50 -9.98
CA ARG A 172 15.51 0.98 -10.48
C ARG A 172 15.38 0.26 -11.84
N ARG A 173 14.30 -0.49 -12.06
CA ARG A 173 14.11 -1.30 -13.27
C ARG A 173 13.50 -0.52 -14.43
N ASN A 174 12.55 0.35 -14.14
CA ASN A 174 11.83 1.14 -15.13
C ASN A 174 11.47 2.51 -14.53
N ALA A 175 12.16 3.55 -15.00
CA ALA A 175 11.95 4.92 -14.53
C ALA A 175 10.58 5.51 -14.90
N THR A 176 9.75 4.82 -15.69
CA THR A 176 8.47 5.37 -16.19
C THR A 176 7.23 4.75 -15.58
N ASP A 177 7.29 3.56 -14.98
CA ASP A 177 6.10 2.89 -14.42
C ASP A 177 6.39 2.27 -13.05
N TYR A 178 6.20 3.07 -12.01
CA TYR A 178 6.36 2.71 -10.61
C TYR A 178 5.49 3.62 -9.73
N ALA A 179 5.16 3.18 -8.52
CA ALA A 179 4.43 4.00 -7.58
C ALA A 179 5.31 5.13 -7.03
N SER A 180 4.84 6.36 -7.13
CA SER A 180 5.55 7.56 -6.67
C SER A 180 4.54 8.59 -6.19
N ALA A 181 4.73 9.05 -4.94
CA ALA A 181 3.91 10.09 -4.34
C ALA A 181 3.95 11.37 -5.17
N THR A 182 5.13 11.82 -5.58
CA THR A 182 5.34 13.02 -6.39
C THR A 182 4.60 12.95 -7.71
N ARG A 183 4.71 11.82 -8.42
CA ARG A 183 4.06 11.66 -9.73
C ARG A 183 2.53 11.64 -9.60
N ASP A 184 2.00 11.03 -8.55
CA ASP A 184 0.56 11.00 -8.32
C ASP A 184 0.04 12.38 -7.90
N VAL A 185 0.77 13.11 -7.05
CA VAL A 185 0.45 14.51 -6.68
C VAL A 185 0.51 15.45 -7.89
N ALA A 186 1.53 15.33 -8.74
CA ALA A 186 1.65 16.14 -9.96
C ALA A 186 0.46 15.94 -10.91
N LYS A 187 -0.05 14.71 -11.06
CA LYS A 187 -1.26 14.43 -11.85
C LYS A 187 -2.50 15.09 -11.26
N LEU A 188 -2.66 15.03 -9.93
CA LEU A 188 -3.78 15.68 -9.24
C LEU A 188 -3.72 17.21 -9.41
N LEU A 189 -2.54 17.81 -9.27
CA LEU A 189 -2.33 19.25 -9.51
C LEU A 189 -2.66 19.64 -10.96
N ALA A 190 -2.30 18.83 -11.96
CA ALA A 190 -2.67 19.07 -13.36
C ALA A 190 -4.19 19.01 -13.57
N GLY A 191 -4.88 18.08 -12.91
CA GLY A 191 -6.34 18.03 -12.87
C GLY A 191 -6.95 19.30 -12.28
N PHE A 192 -6.45 19.73 -11.13
CA PHE A 192 -6.89 20.96 -10.46
C PHE A 192 -6.66 22.24 -11.27
N LYS A 193 -5.55 22.31 -12.03
CA LYS A 193 -5.31 23.40 -12.99
C LYS A 193 -6.35 23.40 -14.12
N THR A 194 -6.70 22.22 -14.64
CA THR A 194 -7.73 22.07 -15.68
C THR A 194 -9.11 22.49 -15.16
N ASP A 195 -9.37 22.15 -13.91
CA ASP A 195 -10.59 22.48 -13.16
C ASP A 195 -10.65 23.93 -12.67
N LYS A 196 -9.57 24.71 -12.88
CA LYS A 196 -9.44 26.12 -12.48
C LYS A 196 -9.76 26.35 -11.00
N VAL A 197 -9.23 25.50 -10.12
CA VAL A 197 -9.33 25.76 -8.68
C VAL A 197 -8.52 27.01 -8.32
N ASP A 198 -8.99 27.79 -7.35
CA ASP A 198 -8.37 29.03 -6.90
C ASP A 198 -7.17 28.79 -5.97
N GLY A 199 -7.08 27.59 -5.39
CA GLY A 199 -6.00 27.22 -4.49
C GLY A 199 -5.96 25.72 -4.23
N VAL A 200 -4.84 25.26 -3.67
CA VAL A 200 -4.61 23.87 -3.31
C VAL A 200 -4.16 23.77 -1.86
N VAL A 201 -4.73 22.81 -1.13
CA VAL A 201 -4.29 22.40 0.20
C VAL A 201 -3.67 21.01 0.10
N LEU A 202 -2.43 20.86 0.55
CA LEU A 202 -1.79 19.56 0.73
C LEU A 202 -1.99 19.10 2.18
N ASP A 203 -2.88 18.14 2.38
CA ASP A 203 -3.17 17.55 3.68
C ASP A 203 -2.17 16.43 4.00
N LEU A 204 -1.25 16.74 4.92
CA LEU A 204 -0.23 15.82 5.45
C LEU A 204 -0.60 15.29 6.85
N ARG A 205 -1.84 15.48 7.32
CA ARG A 205 -2.23 14.98 8.65
C ARG A 205 -2.13 13.45 8.68
N ASN A 206 -1.51 12.94 9.75
CA ASN A 206 -1.22 11.52 9.95
C ASN A 206 -0.29 10.90 8.90
N ASN A 207 0.46 11.70 8.16
CA ASN A 207 1.53 11.23 7.28
C ASN A 207 2.80 10.98 8.10
N GLY A 208 3.17 9.70 8.24
CA GLY A 208 4.33 9.26 9.02
C GLY A 208 5.69 9.43 8.31
N GLY A 209 5.73 10.00 7.10
CA GLY A 209 6.92 10.12 6.27
C GLY A 209 6.96 9.10 5.14
N GLY A 210 8.17 8.64 4.79
CA GLY A 210 8.41 7.70 3.69
C GLY A 210 9.78 7.96 3.04
N SER A 211 9.81 7.89 1.71
CA SER A 211 11.00 8.17 0.91
C SER A 211 11.41 9.63 1.02
N LEU A 212 12.67 9.87 1.42
CA LEU A 212 13.24 11.23 1.43
C LEU A 212 13.31 11.80 0.00
N ASP A 213 13.62 10.97 -0.99
CA ASP A 213 13.68 11.39 -2.39
C ASP A 213 12.33 11.94 -2.86
N GLU A 214 11.23 11.26 -2.51
CA GLU A 214 9.87 11.73 -2.83
C GLU A 214 9.51 13.03 -2.10
N ALA A 215 10.00 13.23 -0.87
CA ALA A 215 9.75 14.49 -0.16
C ALA A 215 10.48 15.67 -0.82
N ILE A 216 11.71 15.44 -1.32
CA ILE A 216 12.49 16.43 -2.05
C ILE A 216 11.82 16.75 -3.39
N GLU A 217 11.57 15.73 -4.21
CA GLU A 217 10.97 15.86 -5.55
C GLU A 217 9.57 16.49 -5.49
N LEU A 218 8.75 16.14 -4.50
CA LEU A 218 7.43 16.74 -4.31
C LEU A 218 7.53 18.24 -3.99
N THR A 219 8.53 18.66 -3.21
CA THR A 219 8.75 20.07 -2.89
C THR A 219 9.08 20.87 -4.15
N GLY A 220 9.83 20.27 -5.07
CA GLY A 220 10.14 20.81 -6.39
C GLY A 220 8.94 21.16 -7.27
N LEU A 221 7.77 20.56 -7.00
CA LEU A 221 6.54 20.93 -7.69
C LEU A 221 6.05 22.35 -7.37
N PHE A 222 6.55 22.95 -6.29
CA PHE A 222 6.08 24.24 -5.76
C PHE A 222 7.17 25.31 -5.63
N ILE A 223 8.44 24.92 -5.59
CA ILE A 223 9.57 25.82 -5.36
C ILE A 223 10.56 25.67 -6.51
N GLU A 224 10.86 26.77 -7.21
CA GLU A 224 11.69 26.72 -8.43
C GLU A 224 13.18 26.52 -8.16
N GLN A 225 13.71 27.05 -7.05
CA GLN A 225 15.14 26.94 -6.68
C GLN A 225 15.34 27.04 -5.17
N GLY A 226 16.29 26.27 -4.65
CA GLY A 226 16.79 26.39 -3.28
C GLY A 226 17.08 25.04 -2.61
N PRO A 227 17.82 25.03 -1.49
CA PRO A 227 18.03 23.80 -0.73
C PRO A 227 16.71 23.38 -0.07
N VAL A 228 16.27 22.16 -0.34
CA VAL A 228 15.09 21.57 0.29
C VAL A 228 15.45 20.96 1.64
N VAL A 229 16.59 20.25 1.72
CA VAL A 229 17.02 19.58 2.94
C VAL A 229 18.55 19.48 3.02
N GLN A 230 19.08 19.50 4.24
CA GLN A 230 20.49 19.20 4.52
C GLN A 230 20.57 17.96 5.42
N VAL A 231 21.43 17.01 5.03
CA VAL A 231 21.67 15.78 5.78
C VAL A 231 23.10 15.78 6.26
N ARG A 232 23.30 15.59 7.56
CA ARG A 232 24.63 15.47 8.18
C ARG A 232 24.85 14.06 8.69
N GLU A 233 25.90 13.41 8.19
CA GLU A 233 26.30 12.07 8.63
C GLU A 233 27.18 12.13 9.88
N SER A 234 27.31 11.02 10.59
CA SER A 234 28.15 10.89 11.80
C SER A 234 29.62 11.26 11.56
N GLY A 235 30.14 11.04 10.35
CA GLY A 235 31.47 11.46 9.92
C GLY A 235 31.63 12.96 9.66
N GLY A 236 30.58 13.77 9.89
CA GLY A 236 30.59 15.22 9.69
C GLY A 236 30.33 15.67 8.25
N ARG A 237 30.18 14.74 7.30
CA ARG A 237 29.82 15.03 5.92
C ARG A 237 28.41 15.62 5.86
N VAL A 238 28.28 16.76 5.21
CA VAL A 238 26.99 17.43 4.97
C VAL A 238 26.66 17.31 3.48
N THR A 239 25.48 16.76 3.19
CA THR A 239 24.89 16.72 1.85
C THR A 239 23.74 17.71 1.83
N VAL A 240 23.73 18.61 0.86
CA VAL A 240 22.63 19.55 0.62
C VAL A 240 21.87 19.05 -0.61
N ASN A 241 20.61 18.69 -0.42
CA ASN A 241 19.72 18.31 -1.51
C ASN A 241 18.82 19.50 -1.84
N GLY A 242 18.96 20.01 -3.07
CA GLY A 242 18.05 20.98 -3.68
C GLY A 242 17.28 20.32 -4.82
N ASP A 243 16.32 21.06 -5.36
CA ASP A 243 15.66 20.75 -6.63
C ASP A 243 16.39 21.44 -7.80
#